data_AF-A0A8S3XUY2-F1
#
_entry.id   AF-A0A8S3XUY2-F1
#
_cell.length_a   1.000
_cell.length_b   1.000
_cell.length_c   1.000
_cell.angle_alpha   90.00
_cell.angle_beta   90.00
_cell.angle_gamma   90.00
#
_symmetry.space_group_name_H-M   'P 1'
#
loop_
_entity.id
_entity.type
_entity.pdbx_description
1 polymer ?
#
loop_
_entity_poly.entity_id
_entity_poly.type
_entity_poly.pdbx_seq_one_letter_code
_entity_poly.pdbx_strand_id
1 'polypeptide(L)'
;MIYHDRKPVALISTYHNTEQVMVKSKSNLSCQWKPKLAIDYNKYMGSVDRKDRMIPYLLERKSCFKWYLKLFKRLLDVSILNARIHREKSSNESKDHLVFRLELVTEVIDKHITQVPRLRLRRVEVNSIPRRVDLPARRLTDSLHWPASYEHSSKSNRTK
;
A
#
# COMPACT_ATOMS: atom_id res chain seq x y z
N MET A 1 -9.02 -32.87 11.04
CA MET A 1 -9.51 -33.00 12.43
C MET A 1 -10.67 -32.03 12.62
N ILE A 2 -11.75 -32.44 13.28
CA ILE A 2 -12.86 -31.56 13.63
C ILE A 2 -12.75 -31.27 15.13
N TYR A 3 -12.73 -29.99 15.48
CA TYR A 3 -12.67 -29.50 16.85
C TYR A 3 -13.98 -28.79 17.18
N HIS A 4 -14.55 -29.09 18.35
CA HIS A 4 -15.80 -28.49 18.81
C HIS A 4 -15.50 -27.50 19.95
N ASP A 5 -15.66 -26.21 19.66
CA ASP A 5 -15.76 -25.16 20.68
C ASP A 5 -17.26 -24.79 20.82
N ARG A 6 -17.62 -23.51 20.85
CA ARG A 6 -19.03 -23.06 20.70
C ARG A 6 -19.67 -23.48 19.37
N LYS A 7 -18.86 -23.64 18.33
CA LYS A 7 -19.24 -24.10 16.98
C LYS A 7 -18.20 -25.10 16.49
N PRO A 8 -18.56 -26.06 15.62
CA PRO A 8 -17.60 -26.97 15.01
C PRO A 8 -16.62 -26.19 14.11
N VAL A 9 -15.34 -26.51 14.22
CA VAL A 9 -14.24 -25.95 13.42
C VAL A 9 -13.45 -27.12 12.80
N ALA A 10 -13.38 -27.16 11.48
CA ALA A 10 -12.54 -28.12 10.77
C ALA A 10 -11.13 -27.55 10.59
N LEU A 11 -10.11 -28.34 10.95
CA LEU A 11 -8.70 -27.98 10.86
C LEU A 11 -7.94 -29.05 10.06
N ILE A 12 -7.04 -28.59 9.21
CA ILE A 12 -6.19 -29.44 8.36
C ILE A 12 -4.74 -28.98 8.54
N SER A 13 -3.83 -29.95 8.73
CA SER A 13 -2.39 -29.68 8.80
C SER A 13 -1.61 -30.90 8.37
N THR A 14 -0.43 -30.66 7.78
CA THR A 14 0.58 -31.67 7.43
C THR A 14 1.67 -31.81 8.49
N TYR A 15 1.72 -30.90 9.47
CA TYR A 15 2.77 -30.84 10.49
C TYR A 15 2.30 -31.30 11.87
N HIS A 16 1.05 -30.99 12.23
CA HIS A 16 0.53 -31.23 13.57
C HIS A 16 -0.09 -32.62 13.68
N ASN A 17 0.23 -33.32 14.77
CA ASN A 17 -0.46 -34.55 15.17
C ASN A 17 -1.75 -34.23 15.95
N THR A 18 -2.47 -35.25 16.41
CA THR A 18 -3.74 -35.12 17.17
C THR A 18 -3.54 -34.70 18.64
N GLU A 19 -2.44 -33.99 18.94
CA GLU A 19 -2.09 -33.54 20.28
C GLU A 19 -3.05 -32.45 20.79
N GLN A 20 -3.43 -32.55 22.06
CA GLN A 20 -4.18 -31.54 22.78
C GLN A 20 -3.33 -30.95 23.91
N VAL A 21 -3.48 -29.65 24.13
CA VAL A 21 -2.76 -28.90 25.16
C VAL A 21 -3.79 -28.26 26.09
N MET A 22 -3.52 -28.32 27.39
CA MET A 22 -4.34 -27.63 28.38
C MET A 22 -4.00 -26.14 28.37
N VAL A 23 -5.00 -25.30 28.08
CA VAL A 23 -4.85 -23.84 27.99
C VAL A 23 -5.71 -23.18 29.07
N LYS A 24 -5.12 -22.24 29.80
CA LYS A 24 -5.87 -21.39 30.73
C LYS A 24 -6.76 -20.42 29.94
N SER A 25 -8.02 -20.30 30.36
CA SER A 25 -8.94 -19.28 29.87
C SER A 25 -8.39 -17.89 30.12
N LYS A 26 -8.78 -16.90 29.30
CA LYS A 26 -8.39 -15.49 29.47
C LYS A 26 -8.77 -14.91 30.84
N SER A 27 -9.81 -15.45 31.46
CA SER A 27 -10.24 -15.06 32.81
C SER A 27 -9.49 -15.79 33.94
N ASN A 28 -8.58 -16.72 33.61
CA ASN A 28 -7.94 -17.65 34.55
C ASN A 28 -8.89 -18.51 35.38
N LEU A 29 -10.20 -18.47 35.12
CA LEU A 29 -11.22 -19.19 35.87
C LEU A 29 -11.33 -20.67 35.49
N SER A 30 -10.81 -21.07 34.33
CA SER A 30 -10.92 -22.44 33.84
C SER A 30 -9.75 -22.83 32.93
N CYS A 31 -9.41 -24.11 32.96
CA CYS A 31 -8.50 -24.74 32.00
C CYS A 31 -9.32 -25.53 30.98
N GLN A 32 -8.99 -25.39 29.70
CA GLN A 32 -9.66 -26.09 28.60
C GLN A 32 -8.65 -26.83 27.74
N TRP A 33 -8.96 -28.07 27.39
CA TRP A 33 -8.21 -28.82 26.40
C TRP A 33 -8.48 -28.27 25.00
N LYS A 34 -7.42 -27.84 24.32
CA LYS A 34 -7.50 -27.34 22.95
C LYS A 34 -6.49 -28.09 22.07
N PRO A 35 -6.84 -28.42 20.82
CA PRO A 35 -5.87 -28.99 19.91
C PRO A 35 -4.70 -28.05 19.71
N LYS A 36 -3.48 -28.58 19.73
CA LYS A 36 -2.25 -27.80 19.52
C LYS A 36 -2.29 -27.03 18.20
N LEU A 37 -2.79 -27.68 17.16
CA LEU A 37 -3.04 -27.09 15.84
C LEU A 37 -3.88 -25.79 15.91
N ALA A 38 -4.93 -25.76 16.73
CA ALA A 38 -5.79 -24.58 16.85
C ALA A 38 -5.06 -23.42 17.56
N ILE A 39 -4.20 -23.74 18.53
CA ILE A 39 -3.41 -22.77 19.29
C ILE A 39 -2.36 -22.14 18.37
N ASP A 40 -1.60 -22.97 17.66
CA ASP A 40 -0.55 -22.51 16.75
C ASP A 40 -1.15 -21.72 15.59
N TYR A 41 -2.27 -22.17 15.02
CA TYR A 41 -3.00 -21.37 14.03
C TYR A 41 -3.32 -19.96 14.54
N ASN A 42 -3.96 -19.85 15.72
CA ASN A 42 -4.31 -18.56 16.31
C ASN A 42 -3.07 -17.69 16.62
N LYS A 43 -1.95 -18.31 17.01
CA LYS A 43 -0.70 -17.61 17.28
C LYS A 43 -0.10 -16.97 16.03
N TYR A 44 -0.16 -17.67 14.89
CA TYR A 44 0.54 -17.23 13.67
C TYR A 44 -0.36 -16.53 12.63
N MET A 45 -1.68 -16.80 12.61
CA MET A 45 -2.62 -16.25 11.61
C MET A 45 -2.66 -14.70 11.60
N GLY A 46 -2.48 -14.06 12.76
CA GLY A 46 -2.65 -12.61 12.91
C GLY A 46 -1.50 -11.76 12.33
N SER A 47 -0.47 -12.39 11.77
CA SER A 47 0.73 -11.69 11.29
C SER A 47 0.40 -10.72 10.14
N VAL A 48 -0.52 -11.12 9.25
CA VAL A 48 -0.97 -10.30 8.12
C VAL A 48 -1.76 -9.09 8.59
N ASP A 49 -2.73 -9.28 9.50
CA ASP A 49 -3.51 -8.16 10.04
C ASP A 49 -2.64 -7.20 10.85
N ARG A 50 -1.64 -7.73 11.56
CA ARG A 50 -0.70 -6.92 12.33
C ARG A 50 0.13 -6.02 11.42
N LYS A 51 0.70 -6.53 10.32
CA LYS A 51 1.42 -5.66 9.35
C LYS A 51 0.49 -4.59 8.78
N ASP A 52 -0.77 -4.95 8.48
CA ASP A 52 -1.70 -4.03 7.83
C ASP A 52 -2.15 -2.91 8.78
N ARG A 53 -2.19 -3.17 10.09
CA ARG A 53 -2.37 -2.13 11.12
C ARG A 53 -1.13 -1.27 11.34
N MET A 54 0.07 -1.84 11.17
CA MET A 54 1.34 -1.12 11.37
C MET A 54 1.67 -0.17 10.23
N ILE A 55 1.12 -0.38 9.03
CA ILE A 55 1.31 0.50 7.88
C ILE A 55 0.36 1.70 8.01
N PRO A 56 0.86 2.93 8.25
CA PRO A 56 0.00 4.09 8.39
C PRO A 56 -0.53 4.51 7.02
N TYR A 57 -1.83 4.80 6.93
CA TYR A 57 -2.52 5.23 5.70
C TYR A 57 -2.16 6.66 5.24
N LEU A 58 -0.99 7.18 5.60
CA LEU A 58 -0.62 8.58 5.38
C LEU A 58 -0.53 8.92 3.88
N LEU A 59 0.08 8.05 3.07
CA LEU A 59 0.17 8.26 1.62
C LEU A 59 -1.10 7.84 0.88
N GLU A 60 -1.75 6.78 1.38
CA GLU A 60 -2.95 6.18 0.80
C GLU A 60 -4.20 7.07 0.94
N ARG A 61 -4.30 7.91 1.98
CA ARG A 61 -5.40 8.87 2.15
C ARG A 61 -5.44 9.95 1.07
N LYS A 62 -4.31 10.26 0.42
CA LYS A 62 -4.29 11.23 -0.68
C LYS A 62 -4.82 10.55 -1.94
N SER A 63 -6.04 10.93 -2.34
CA SER A 63 -6.64 10.46 -3.59
C SER A 63 -5.70 10.73 -4.77
N CYS A 64 -5.53 9.73 -5.63
CA CYS A 64 -4.79 9.83 -6.87
C CYS A 64 -5.73 9.54 -8.03
N PHE A 65 -5.71 10.40 -9.06
CA PHE A 65 -6.47 10.19 -10.30
C PHE A 65 -6.06 8.91 -11.04
N LYS A 66 -4.83 8.43 -10.82
CA LYS A 66 -4.26 7.27 -11.48
C LYS A 66 -4.12 6.11 -10.48
N TRP A 67 -4.78 4.99 -10.77
CA TRP A 67 -4.85 3.83 -9.88
C TRP A 67 -3.47 3.23 -9.54
N TYR A 68 -2.53 3.24 -10.48
CA TYR A 68 -1.18 2.68 -10.27
C TYR A 68 -0.38 3.42 -9.20
N LEU A 69 -0.67 4.72 -8.97
CA LEU A 69 -0.04 5.48 -7.90
C LEU A 69 -0.47 4.99 -6.52
N LYS A 70 -1.68 4.43 -6.39
CA LYS A 70 -2.13 3.80 -5.15
C LYS A 70 -1.28 2.57 -4.81
N LEU A 71 -0.97 1.75 -5.82
CA LEU A 71 -0.08 0.61 -5.67
C LEU A 71 1.35 1.07 -5.30
N PHE A 72 1.89 2.05 -6.01
CA PHE A 72 3.21 2.61 -5.71
C PHE A 72 3.31 3.12 -4.27
N LYS A 73 2.33 3.89 -3.81
CA LYS A 73 2.26 4.39 -2.43
C LYS A 73 2.24 3.25 -1.41
N ARG A 74 1.45 2.20 -1.66
CA ARG A 74 1.40 1.01 -0.79
C ARG A 74 2.76 0.32 -0.71
N LEU A 75 3.42 0.13 -1.85
CA LEU A 75 4.74 -0.48 -1.91
C LEU A 75 5.79 0.37 -1.17
N LEU A 76 5.72 1.69 -1.29
CA LEU A 76 6.59 2.62 -0.57
C LEU A 76 6.35 2.57 0.94
N ASP A 77 5.09 2.54 1.38
CA ASP A 77 4.78 2.43 2.81
C ASP A 77 5.25 1.09 3.42
N VAL A 78 5.12 -0.01 2.67
CA VAL A 78 5.65 -1.33 3.05
C VAL A 78 7.18 -1.32 3.12
N SER A 79 7.87 -0.69 2.16
CA SER A 79 9.34 -0.65 2.14
C SER A 79 9.89 0.15 3.32
N ILE A 80 9.26 1.28 3.68
CA ILE A 80 9.63 2.06 4.86
C ILE A 80 9.43 1.24 6.14
N LEU A 81 8.30 0.50 6.27
CA LEU A 81 8.07 -0.37 7.43
C LEU A 81 9.14 -1.46 7.54
N ASN A 82 9.48 -2.11 6.42
CA ASN A 82 10.52 -3.14 6.38
C ASN A 82 11.90 -2.57 6.77
N ALA A 83 12.25 -1.39 6.27
CA ALA A 83 13.49 -0.70 6.63
C ALA A 83 13.55 -0.40 8.14
N ARG A 84 12.43 0.04 8.74
CA ARG A 84 12.34 0.26 10.19
C ARG A 84 12.58 -1.03 10.97
N ILE A 85 11.91 -2.12 10.59
CA ILE A 85 12.08 -3.45 11.24
C ILE A 85 13.53 -3.92 11.11
N HIS A 86 14.15 -3.71 9.95
CA HIS A 86 15.55 -4.08 9.74
C HIS A 86 16.49 -3.28 10.67
N ARG A 87 16.30 -1.95 10.75
CA ARG A 87 17.06 -1.08 11.64
C ARG A 87 16.90 -1.50 13.10
N GLU A 88 15.67 -1.69 13.55
CA GLU A 88 15.33 -2.14 14.91
C GLU A 88 16.01 -3.46 15.27
N LYS A 89 16.08 -4.41 14.33
CA LYS A 89 16.81 -5.67 14.51
C LYS A 89 18.33 -5.50 14.55
N SER A 90 18.88 -4.54 13.80
CA SER A 90 20.32 -4.31 13.74
C SER A 90 20.86 -3.52 14.95
N SER A 91 20.09 -2.57 15.47
CA SER A 91 20.52 -1.68 16.56
C SER A 91 19.96 -2.09 17.93
N ASN A 92 19.07 -3.09 17.99
CA ASN A 92 18.29 -3.45 19.19
C ASN A 92 17.53 -2.28 19.82
N GLU A 93 17.30 -1.21 19.06
CA GLU A 93 16.58 -0.02 19.49
C GLU A 93 15.27 0.12 18.71
N SER A 94 14.16 0.07 19.42
CA SER A 94 12.84 0.33 18.84
C SER A 94 12.62 1.82 18.69
N LYS A 95 12.38 2.28 17.45
CA LYS A 95 11.93 3.64 17.17
C LYS A 95 10.46 3.66 16.80
N ASP A 96 9.77 4.70 17.28
CA ASP A 96 8.43 5.02 16.83
C ASP A 96 8.41 5.24 15.31
N HIS A 97 7.32 4.83 14.66
CA HIS A 97 7.25 4.81 13.21
C HIS A 97 7.29 6.22 12.62
N LEU A 98 6.69 7.21 13.28
CA LEU A 98 6.68 8.59 12.82
C LEU A 98 8.08 9.20 12.91
N VAL A 99 8.77 9.00 14.04
CA VAL A 99 10.15 9.48 14.24
C VAL A 99 11.09 8.90 13.18
N PHE A 100 11.01 7.59 12.93
CA PHE A 100 11.80 6.94 11.88
C PHE A 100 11.56 7.55 10.49
N ARG A 101 10.30 7.88 10.15
CA ARG A 101 9.97 8.53 8.88
C ARG A 101 10.54 9.93 8.77
N LEU A 102 10.49 10.72 9.84
CA LEU A 102 11.05 12.08 9.85
C LEU A 102 12.56 12.04 9.61
N GLU A 103 13.30 11.18 10.33
CA GLU A 103 14.74 10.99 10.12
C GLU A 103 15.06 10.57 8.68
N LEU A 104 14.28 9.63 8.13
CA LEU A 104 14.47 9.15 6.76
C LEU A 104 14.25 10.28 5.75
N VAL A 105 13.21 11.11 5.93
CA VAL A 105 12.93 12.25 5.05
C VAL A 105 14.05 13.29 5.12
N THR A 106 14.52 13.65 6.32
CA THR A 106 15.63 14.60 6.47
C THR A 106 16.89 14.08 5.79
N GLU A 107 17.24 12.81 5.98
CA GLU A 107 18.43 12.21 5.39
C GLU A 107 18.37 12.13 3.86
N VAL A 108 17.20 11.78 3.30
CA VAL A 108 17.00 11.76 1.85
C VAL A 108 17.11 13.16 1.25
N ILE A 109 16.53 14.15 1.92
CA ILE A 109 16.59 15.56 1.52
C ILE A 109 18.04 16.04 1.51
N ASP A 110 18.77 15.88 2.61
CA ASP A 110 20.14 16.37 2.75
C ASP A 110 21.07 15.77 1.68
N LYS A 111 20.87 14.49 1.35
CA LYS A 111 21.68 13.78 0.35
C LYS A 111 21.39 14.20 -1.10
N HIS A 112 20.15 14.56 -1.44
CA HIS A 112 19.72 14.67 -2.84
C HIS A 112 19.26 16.07 -3.27
N ILE A 113 18.92 16.98 -2.35
CA ILE A 113 18.46 18.35 -2.71
C ILE A 113 19.57 19.18 -3.39
N THR A 114 20.84 18.91 -3.10
CA THR A 114 21.97 19.62 -3.71
C THR A 114 22.20 19.28 -5.20
N GLN A 115 21.59 18.21 -5.71
CA GLN A 115 21.79 17.71 -7.07
C GLN A 115 20.68 18.13 -8.05
N VAL A 116 19.62 18.77 -7.58
CA VAL A 116 18.54 19.23 -8.46
C VAL A 116 18.98 20.53 -9.14
N PRO A 117 19.07 20.60 -10.48
CA PRO A 117 19.26 21.87 -11.16
C PRO A 117 18.10 22.76 -10.73
N ARG A 118 18.39 23.86 -10.03
CA ARG A 118 17.38 24.87 -9.75
C ARG A 118 16.81 25.26 -11.10
N LEU A 119 15.58 24.83 -11.40
CA LEU A 119 14.82 25.38 -12.51
C LEU A 119 14.85 26.88 -12.25
N ARG A 120 15.66 27.62 -13.02
CA ARG A 120 15.63 29.08 -12.99
C ARG A 120 14.20 29.40 -13.32
N LEU A 121 13.39 29.77 -12.32
CA LEU A 121 12.12 30.42 -12.58
C LEU A 121 12.51 31.60 -13.45
N ARG A 122 12.17 31.53 -14.74
CA ARG A 122 12.21 32.70 -15.60
C ARG A 122 11.28 33.67 -14.90
N ARG A 123 11.86 34.71 -14.28
CA ARG A 123 11.10 35.80 -13.68
C ARG A 123 10.27 36.38 -14.81
N VAL A 124 9.00 35.97 -14.90
CA VAL A 124 8.05 36.61 -15.80
C VAL A 124 7.73 37.94 -15.13
N GLU A 125 8.11 39.04 -15.77
CA GLU A 125 7.75 40.37 -15.29
C GLU A 125 6.23 40.46 -15.22
N VAL A 126 5.73 40.75 -14.01
CA VAL A 126 4.30 40.79 -13.64
C VAL A 126 3.49 41.71 -14.58
N ASN A 127 4.15 42.67 -15.22
CA ASN A 127 3.55 43.66 -16.12
C ASN A 127 3.13 43.10 -17.49
N SER A 128 3.49 41.87 -17.83
CA SER A 128 3.18 41.23 -19.12
C SER A 128 2.02 40.21 -19.05
N ILE A 129 1.40 40.02 -17.89
CA ILE A 129 0.27 39.08 -17.74
C ILE A 129 -1.02 39.84 -18.08
N PRO A 130 -1.65 39.61 -19.26
CA PRO A 130 -2.95 40.20 -19.53
C PRO A 130 -3.93 39.76 -18.43
N ARG A 131 -4.68 40.74 -17.90
CA ARG A 131 -5.76 40.52 -16.93
C ARG A 131 -6.61 39.35 -17.44
N ARG A 132 -6.80 38.30 -16.63
CA ARG A 132 -7.65 37.15 -16.99
C ARG A 132 -8.99 37.69 -17.47
N VAL A 133 -9.21 37.64 -18.78
CA VAL A 133 -10.55 37.70 -19.34
C VAL A 133 -11.17 36.37 -18.91
N ASP A 134 -12.35 36.41 -18.31
CA ASP A 134 -13.11 35.24 -17.89
C ASP A 134 -13.45 34.38 -19.11
N LEU A 135 -12.49 33.54 -19.52
CA LEU A 135 -12.71 32.51 -20.50
C LEU A 135 -13.62 31.47 -19.85
N PRO A 136 -14.75 31.11 -20.49
CA PRO A 136 -15.60 30.05 -19.97
C PRO A 136 -14.75 28.79 -19.77
N ALA A 137 -15.00 28.07 -18.68
CA ALA A 137 -14.26 26.88 -18.31
C ALA A 137 -14.10 25.95 -19.52
N ARG A 138 -12.91 25.94 -20.12
CA ARG A 138 -12.54 24.95 -21.14
C ARG A 138 -12.62 23.60 -20.46
N ARG A 139 -13.71 22.86 -20.70
CA ARG A 139 -13.74 21.43 -20.39
C ARG A 139 -12.61 20.80 -21.21
N LEU A 140 -11.73 20.06 -20.57
CA LEU A 140 -10.76 19.19 -21.24
C LEU A 140 -11.53 18.02 -21.90
N THR A 141 -12.34 18.28 -22.92
CA THR A 141 -12.98 17.23 -23.73
C THR A 141 -12.20 16.96 -25.01
N ASP A 142 -11.34 17.88 -25.44
CA ASP A 142 -10.66 17.77 -26.72
C ASP A 142 -9.24 17.23 -26.54
N SER A 143 -9.15 16.00 -26.04
CA SER A 143 -7.95 15.18 -26.28
C SER A 143 -8.04 14.63 -27.71
N LEU A 144 -7.32 15.27 -28.63
CA LEU A 144 -7.06 14.83 -30.02
C LEU A 144 -6.19 13.56 -30.09
N HIS A 145 -6.49 12.54 -29.27
CA HIS A 145 -5.69 11.32 -29.15
C HIS A 145 -6.55 10.04 -29.18
N TRP A 146 -7.85 10.10 -29.48
CA TRP A 146 -8.55 8.85 -29.76
C TRP A 146 -8.04 8.26 -31.09
N PRO A 147 -7.62 6.98 -31.15
CA PRO A 147 -7.11 6.40 -32.39
C PRO A 147 -8.25 6.32 -33.42
N ALA A 148 -8.04 6.89 -34.60
CA ALA A 148 -8.98 6.79 -35.70
C ALA A 148 -9.14 5.31 -36.10
N SER A 149 -10.37 4.81 -36.09
CA SER A 149 -10.69 3.52 -36.69
C SER A 149 -10.35 3.57 -38.17
N TYR A 150 -9.37 2.76 -38.61
CA TYR A 150 -9.11 2.53 -40.01
C TYR A 150 -10.32 1.80 -40.62
N GLU A 151 -11.17 2.53 -41.34
CA GLU A 151 -12.14 1.89 -42.23
C GLU A 151 -11.38 1.11 -43.30
N HIS A 152 -11.65 -0.20 -43.36
CA HIS A 152 -11.10 -1.06 -44.39
C HIS A 152 -11.76 -0.66 -45.72
N SER A 153 -10.99 -0.09 -46.64
CA SER A 153 -11.44 0.17 -48.00
C SER A 153 -11.69 -1.16 -48.72
N SER A 154 -12.94 -1.63 -48.71
CA SER A 154 -13.39 -2.72 -49.56
C SER A 154 -13.59 -2.21 -50.99
N LYS A 155 -12.50 -2.15 -51.76
CA LYS A 155 -12.61 -2.03 -53.22
C LYS A 155 -12.98 -3.39 -53.80
N SER A 156 -14.29 -3.68 -53.88
CA SER A 156 -14.83 -4.68 -54.79
C SER A 156 -15.59 -3.97 -55.90
N ASN A 157 -14.89 -3.63 -56.98
CA ASN A 157 -15.51 -3.35 -58.27
C ASN A 157 -14.93 -4.34 -59.28
N ARG A 158 -15.65 -5.43 -59.51
CA ARG A 158 -15.48 -6.29 -60.70
C ARG A 158 -16.65 -5.98 -61.63
N THR A 159 -16.37 -5.37 -62.77
CA THR A 159 -17.30 -5.25 -63.90
C THR A 159 -16.75 -6.01 -65.11
N LYS A 160 -17.68 -6.70 -65.76
CA LYS A 160 -17.60 -7.63 -66.91
C LYS A 160 -17.18 -9.06 -66.59
#